data_AF-A0A846PGM1-F1
#
_entry.id   AF-A0A846PGM1-F1
#
_cell.length_a   1.000
_cell.length_b   1.000
_cell.length_c   1.000
_cell.angle_alpha   90.00
_cell.angle_beta   90.00
_cell.angle_gamma   90.00
#
_symmetry.space_group_name_H-M   'P 1'
#
loop_
_entity.id
_entity.type
_entity.pdbx_description
1 polymer ?
#
loop_
_entity_poly.entity_id
_entity_poly.type
_entity_poly.pdbx_seq_one_letter_code
_entity_poly.pdbx_strand_id
1 'polypeptide(L)'
;MEKTRSFSSALLNACNAVQAGKYDLVLVGGVEKMTDRWEKIRDDLMLLEDPWSYYAGCTPEANHELMLREYIKKHGIRGENLEKLNIALAQISVKNHKHATMNEHAQFQNEIKIDRVLAERKKVNKSLGLFDFAPISDGAAALVLASPKVAKKHAIESVCIAGSASATDYITFPAREDRTSFIASRIAMDNALHMADVKPNGIQIAELYDQSTFLEMISLEDLGFSRKGEAWRDVYAS
;
A
#
# COMPACT_ATOMS: atom_id res chain seq x y z
N MET A 1 7.56 6.45 -8.15
CA MET A 1 7.78 5.08 -7.67
C MET A 1 6.64 4.15 -8.02
N GLU A 2 5.34 4.46 -7.95
CA GLU A 2 4.36 3.38 -8.22
C GLU A 2 3.11 3.83 -8.98
N LYS A 3 2.82 3.13 -10.08
CA LYS A 3 1.57 3.20 -10.87
C LYS A 3 0.67 1.99 -10.59
N THR A 4 0.54 1.59 -9.33
CA THR A 4 -0.18 0.36 -8.90
C THR A 4 -1.58 0.66 -8.35
N ARG A 5 -2.16 1.81 -8.71
CA ARG A 5 -3.43 2.34 -8.17
C ARG A 5 -4.59 2.28 -9.18
N SER A 6 -4.51 1.38 -10.15
CA SER A 6 -5.45 1.29 -11.28
C SER A 6 -6.87 0.99 -10.82
N PHE A 7 -7.06 0.04 -9.89
CA PHE A 7 -8.40 -0.31 -9.38
C PHE A 7 -9.05 0.88 -8.64
N SER A 8 -8.32 1.52 -7.72
CA SER A 8 -8.82 2.71 -7.01
C SER A 8 -9.12 3.88 -7.95
N SER A 9 -8.34 4.05 -9.02
CA SER A 9 -8.60 5.06 -10.06
C SER A 9 -9.86 4.73 -10.87
N ALA A 10 -10.05 3.46 -11.23
CA ALA A 10 -11.28 2.99 -11.88
C ALA A 10 -12.51 3.21 -10.99
N LEU A 11 -12.41 2.91 -9.68
CA LEU A 11 -13.47 3.18 -8.71
C LEU A 11 -13.76 4.67 -8.57
N LEU A 12 -12.74 5.52 -8.48
CA LEU A 12 -12.91 6.97 -8.41
C LEU A 12 -13.64 7.51 -9.65
N ASN A 13 -13.26 7.06 -10.84
CA ASN A 13 -13.93 7.45 -12.08
C ASN A 13 -15.39 7.00 -12.11
N ALA A 14 -15.68 5.78 -11.61
CA ALA A 14 -17.04 5.31 -11.47
C ALA A 14 -17.85 6.15 -10.47
N CYS A 15 -17.27 6.51 -9.32
CA CYS A 15 -17.88 7.41 -8.34
C CYS A 15 -18.24 8.75 -8.97
N ASN A 16 -17.29 9.37 -9.68
CA ASN A 16 -17.51 10.65 -10.38
C ASN A 16 -18.63 10.53 -11.42
N ALA A 17 -18.68 9.44 -12.18
CA ALA A 17 -19.71 9.25 -13.21
C ALA A 17 -21.11 9.03 -12.62
N VAL A 18 -21.21 8.33 -11.47
CA VAL A 18 -22.47 8.14 -10.74
C VAL A 18 -22.93 9.46 -10.09
N GLN A 19 -22.02 10.18 -9.43
CA GLN A 19 -22.33 11.47 -8.81
C GLN A 19 -22.76 12.53 -9.84
N ALA A 20 -22.18 12.52 -11.04
CA ALA A 20 -22.58 13.37 -12.15
C ALA A 20 -23.94 12.99 -12.77
N GLY A 21 -24.57 11.90 -12.33
CA GLY A 21 -25.84 11.39 -12.88
C GLY A 21 -25.71 10.78 -14.27
N LYS A 22 -24.50 10.48 -14.74
CA LYS A 22 -24.26 9.88 -16.06
C LYS A 22 -24.62 8.40 -16.09
N TYR A 23 -24.37 7.69 -14.99
CA TYR A 23 -24.71 6.29 -14.83
C TYR A 23 -25.33 6.04 -13.45
N ASP A 24 -26.25 5.10 -13.39
CA ASP A 24 -26.92 4.68 -12.15
C ASP A 24 -26.38 3.35 -11.61
N LEU A 25 -25.70 2.57 -12.46
CA LEU A 25 -25.14 1.26 -12.14
C LEU A 25 -23.88 1.04 -12.98
N VAL A 26 -22.75 0.71 -12.34
CA VAL A 26 -21.43 0.57 -12.98
C VAL A 26 -20.72 -0.66 -12.43
N LEU A 27 -20.20 -1.52 -13.31
CA LEU A 27 -19.26 -2.58 -12.94
C LEU A 27 -17.84 -2.00 -12.96
N VAL A 28 -17.13 -2.11 -11.84
CA VAL A 28 -15.72 -1.72 -11.71
C VAL A 28 -14.90 -2.98 -11.49
N GLY A 29 -13.87 -3.20 -12.30
CA GLY A 29 -13.03 -4.38 -12.21
C GLY A 29 -11.55 -4.06 -12.39
N GLY A 30 -10.71 -4.90 -11.81
CA GLY A 30 -9.26 -4.94 -12.05
C GLY A 30 -8.83 -6.39 -12.17
N VAL A 31 -7.88 -6.63 -13.06
CA VAL A 31 -7.31 -7.96 -13.30
C VAL A 31 -5.84 -7.79 -13.64
N GLU A 32 -5.03 -8.72 -13.18
CA GLU A 32 -3.62 -8.79 -13.50
C GLU A 32 -3.22 -10.26 -13.76
N LYS A 33 -2.39 -10.47 -14.78
CA LYS A 33 -1.83 -11.79 -15.12
C LYS A 33 -0.31 -11.65 -15.31
N MET A 34 0.40 -11.62 -14.19
CA MET A 34 1.83 -11.37 -14.12
C MET A 34 2.66 -12.62 -14.49
N THR A 35 2.15 -13.81 -14.18
CA THR A 35 2.93 -15.06 -14.34
C THR A 35 3.17 -15.44 -15.80
N ASP A 36 2.36 -14.96 -16.74
CA ASP A 36 2.57 -15.15 -18.19
C ASP A 36 3.87 -14.48 -18.68
N ARG A 37 4.44 -13.58 -17.88
CA ARG A 37 5.71 -12.90 -18.13
C ARG A 37 6.72 -13.12 -17.01
N TRP A 38 6.70 -14.27 -16.34
CA TRP A 38 7.55 -14.56 -15.18
C TRP A 38 9.03 -14.18 -15.37
N GLU A 39 9.62 -14.47 -16.53
CA GLU A 39 11.02 -14.16 -16.82
C GLU A 39 11.33 -12.67 -16.97
N LYS A 40 10.31 -11.84 -17.28
CA LYS A 40 10.44 -10.40 -17.53
C LYS A 40 9.65 -9.53 -16.56
N ILE A 41 8.96 -10.13 -15.60
CA ILE A 41 8.06 -9.40 -14.71
C ILE A 41 8.79 -8.32 -13.92
N ARG A 42 10.06 -8.56 -13.57
CA ARG A 42 10.91 -7.57 -12.91
C ARG A 42 11.16 -6.34 -13.80
N ASP A 43 11.46 -6.54 -15.08
CA ASP A 43 11.66 -5.45 -16.04
C ASP A 43 10.35 -4.66 -16.24
N ASP A 44 9.24 -5.39 -16.39
CA ASP A 44 7.91 -4.78 -16.56
C ASP A 44 7.52 -3.93 -15.34
N LEU A 45 7.83 -4.38 -14.12
CA LEU A 45 7.61 -3.62 -12.88
C LEU A 45 8.53 -2.39 -12.79
N MET A 46 9.79 -2.50 -13.20
CA MET A 46 10.73 -1.37 -13.21
C MET A 46 10.29 -0.27 -14.19
N LEU A 47 9.63 -0.64 -15.29
CA LEU A 47 9.10 0.31 -16.27
C LEU A 47 7.86 1.09 -15.77
N LEU A 48 7.27 0.71 -14.63
CA LEU A 48 6.17 1.47 -14.01
C LEU A 48 6.66 2.81 -13.43
N GLU A 49 7.96 2.96 -13.22
CA GLU A 49 8.60 4.17 -12.75
C GLU A 49 9.00 5.11 -13.90
N ASP A 50 10.03 5.91 -13.68
CA ASP A 50 10.65 6.71 -14.72
C ASP A 50 11.76 5.90 -15.43
N PRO A 51 12.04 6.18 -16.71
CA PRO A 51 13.05 5.46 -17.48
C PRO A 51 14.45 5.48 -16.85
N TRP A 52 14.80 6.53 -16.11
CA TRP A 52 16.13 6.65 -15.52
C TRP A 52 16.33 5.66 -14.37
N SER A 53 15.28 5.44 -13.57
CA SER A 53 15.27 4.42 -12.52
C SER A 53 15.46 3.01 -13.12
N TYR A 54 14.82 2.72 -14.26
CA TYR A 54 15.05 1.46 -14.99
C TYR A 54 16.52 1.29 -15.39
N TYR A 55 17.12 2.28 -16.05
CA TYR A 55 18.52 2.20 -16.50
C TYR A 55 19.53 2.18 -15.35
N ALA A 56 19.17 2.73 -14.19
CA ALA A 56 19.96 2.64 -12.97
C ALA A 56 19.84 1.29 -12.24
N GLY A 57 19.00 0.36 -12.74
CA GLY A 57 18.78 -0.94 -12.11
C GLY A 57 17.94 -0.86 -10.84
N CYS A 58 17.12 0.18 -10.68
CA CYS A 58 16.28 0.39 -9.51
C CYS A 58 15.04 -0.52 -9.59
N THR A 59 15.13 -1.70 -8.99
CA THR A 59 13.98 -2.57 -8.79
C THR A 59 13.06 -2.01 -7.70
N PRO A 60 11.76 -2.38 -7.64
CA PRO A 60 10.88 -1.95 -6.55
C PRO A 60 11.49 -2.21 -5.16
N GLU A 61 12.12 -3.37 -4.97
CA GLU A 61 12.76 -3.74 -3.71
C GLU A 61 13.95 -2.83 -3.37
N ALA A 62 14.76 -2.48 -4.39
CA ALA A 62 15.88 -1.57 -4.21
C ALA A 62 15.40 -0.17 -3.83
N ASN A 63 14.32 0.32 -4.44
CA ASN A 63 13.74 1.61 -4.13
C ASN A 63 13.23 1.69 -2.69
N HIS A 64 12.51 0.67 -2.23
CA HIS A 64 12.00 0.64 -0.86
C HIS A 64 13.14 0.53 0.17
N GLU A 65 14.21 -0.21 -0.15
CA GLU A 65 15.40 -0.24 0.70
C GLU A 65 16.11 1.12 0.75
N LEU A 66 16.19 1.85 -0.37
CA LEU A 66 16.71 3.22 -0.40
C LEU A 66 15.83 4.18 0.41
N MET A 67 14.51 4.06 0.33
CA MET A 67 13.59 4.84 1.15
C MET A 67 13.77 4.54 2.64
N LEU A 68 13.90 3.27 3.03
CA LEU A 68 14.15 2.86 4.41
C LEU A 68 15.46 3.45 4.93
N ARG A 69 16.53 3.42 4.13
CA ARG A 69 17.83 4.03 4.49
C ARG A 69 17.71 5.54 4.70
N GLU A 70 16.98 6.23 3.82
CA GLU A 70 16.73 7.66 3.95
C GLU A 70 15.86 7.97 5.18
N TYR A 71 14.85 7.15 5.48
CA TYR A 71 14.02 7.25 6.68
C TYR A 71 14.86 7.11 7.96
N ILE A 72 15.70 6.07 8.03
CA ILE A 72 16.63 5.84 9.16
C ILE A 72 17.55 7.05 9.36
N LYS A 73 18.12 7.56 8.25
CA LYS A 73 19.03 8.71 8.28
C LYS A 73 18.32 9.99 8.74
N LYS A 74 17.16 10.29 8.15
CA LYS A 74 16.37 11.50 8.42
C LYS A 74 15.88 11.57 9.87
N HIS A 75 15.49 10.42 10.43
CA HIS A 75 14.99 10.34 11.80
C HIS A 75 16.06 9.96 12.84
N GLY A 76 17.33 9.85 12.42
CA GLY A 76 18.45 9.57 13.33
C GLY A 76 18.35 8.22 14.05
N ILE A 77 17.71 7.22 13.45
CA ILE A 77 17.45 5.92 14.07
C ILE A 77 18.76 5.11 14.13
N ARG A 78 19.25 4.80 15.34
CA ARG A 78 20.53 4.13 15.58
C ARG A 78 20.49 3.25 16.83
N GLY A 79 21.47 2.35 16.97
CA GLY A 79 21.62 1.47 18.14
C GLY A 79 20.37 0.63 18.38
N GLU A 80 19.91 0.59 19.62
CA GLU A 80 18.71 -0.16 20.02
C GLU A 80 17.45 0.25 19.22
N ASN A 81 17.30 1.52 18.82
CA ASN A 81 16.16 1.94 18.02
C ASN A 81 16.20 1.34 16.60
N LEU A 82 17.39 1.10 16.04
CA LEU A 82 17.52 0.43 14.75
C LEU A 82 17.13 -1.05 14.85
N GLU A 83 17.48 -1.71 15.95
CA GLU A 83 17.04 -3.08 16.23
C GLU A 83 15.52 -3.17 16.38
N LYS A 84 14.92 -2.24 17.14
CA LYS A 84 13.46 -2.14 17.30
C LYS A 84 12.74 -1.86 15.98
N LEU A 85 13.25 -0.95 15.14
CA LEU A 85 12.72 -0.72 13.80
C LEU A 85 12.74 -2.01 12.95
N ASN A 86 13.85 -2.76 12.99
CA ASN A 86 13.94 -4.03 12.27
C ASN A 86 12.91 -5.05 12.75
N ILE A 87 12.66 -5.13 14.06
CA ILE A 87 11.63 -6.00 14.65
C ILE A 87 10.23 -5.52 14.25
N ALA A 88 9.96 -4.21 14.28
CA ALA A 88 8.70 -3.62 13.87
C ALA A 88 8.32 -4.01 12.42
N LEU A 89 9.27 -3.88 11.49
CA LEU A 89 9.05 -4.29 10.10
C LEU A 89 8.77 -5.81 9.99
N ALA A 90 9.41 -6.63 10.83
CA ALA A 90 9.13 -8.07 10.87
C ALA A 90 7.75 -8.40 11.50
N GLN A 91 7.30 -7.62 12.50
CA GLN A 91 5.96 -7.75 13.09
C GLN A 91 4.87 -7.52 12.06
N ILE A 92 5.04 -6.56 11.14
CA ILE A 92 4.11 -6.32 10.03
C ILE A 92 3.96 -7.58 9.17
N SER A 93 5.08 -8.17 8.73
CA SER A 93 5.06 -9.41 7.92
C SER A 93 4.37 -10.57 8.65
N VAL A 94 4.69 -10.77 9.93
CA VAL A 94 4.08 -11.81 10.78
C VAL A 94 2.58 -11.58 10.93
N LYS A 95 2.13 -10.34 11.18
CA LYS A 95 0.72 -9.95 11.23
C LYS A 95 0.02 -10.27 9.91
N ASN A 96 0.58 -9.87 8.77
CA ASN A 96 -0.04 -10.05 7.46
C ASN A 96 -0.18 -11.55 7.14
N HIS A 97 0.85 -12.34 7.41
CA HIS A 97 0.79 -13.80 7.28
C HIS A 97 -0.23 -14.47 8.19
N LYS A 98 -0.40 -13.97 9.43
CA LYS A 98 -1.44 -14.45 10.34
C LYS A 98 -2.84 -14.11 9.84
N HIS A 99 -3.07 -12.90 9.32
CA HIS A 99 -4.36 -12.54 8.73
C HIS A 99 -4.64 -13.35 7.45
N ALA A 100 -3.60 -13.63 6.67
CA ALA A 100 -3.71 -14.41 5.45
C ALA A 100 -4.18 -15.87 5.69
N THR A 101 -3.94 -16.46 6.86
CA THR A 101 -4.46 -17.82 7.17
C THR A 101 -5.98 -17.86 7.35
N MET A 102 -6.60 -16.70 7.56
CA MET A 102 -8.06 -16.55 7.68
C MET A 102 -8.72 -16.11 6.37
N ASN A 103 -7.94 -15.93 5.30
CA ASN A 103 -8.43 -15.49 4.00
C ASN A 103 -8.24 -16.60 2.95
N GLU A 104 -9.34 -17.21 2.51
CA GLU A 104 -9.32 -18.28 1.49
C GLU A 104 -8.75 -17.83 0.14
N HIS A 105 -8.76 -16.52 -0.14
CA HIS A 105 -8.23 -15.93 -1.37
C HIS A 105 -6.74 -15.53 -1.25
N ALA A 106 -6.13 -15.64 -0.07
CA ALA A 106 -4.73 -15.28 0.09
C ALA A 106 -3.81 -16.29 -0.61
N GLN A 107 -2.78 -15.78 -1.30
CA GLN A 107 -1.79 -16.61 -2.01
C GLN A 107 -0.93 -17.45 -1.04
N PHE A 108 -0.63 -16.92 0.14
CA PHE A 108 0.13 -17.63 1.18
C PHE A 108 -0.67 -17.69 2.48
N GLN A 109 -1.17 -18.87 2.82
CA GLN A 109 -1.99 -19.12 4.02
C GLN A 109 -1.17 -19.79 5.12
N ASN A 110 0.03 -19.28 5.39
CA ASN A 110 0.95 -19.85 6.37
C ASN A 110 1.41 -18.78 7.37
N GLU A 111 1.35 -19.11 8.66
CA GLU A 111 1.97 -18.28 9.70
C GLU A 111 3.51 -18.35 9.64
N ILE A 112 4.16 -17.25 10.00
CA ILE A 112 5.61 -17.15 10.13
C ILE A 112 5.97 -16.51 11.48
N LYS A 113 7.24 -16.60 11.88
CA LYS A 113 7.75 -16.02 13.13
C LYS A 113 8.77 -14.93 12.83
N ILE A 114 8.88 -13.96 13.74
CA ILE A 114 9.86 -12.85 13.64
C ILE A 114 11.27 -13.39 13.41
N ASP A 115 11.70 -14.39 14.16
CA ASP A 115 13.03 -15.00 14.03
C ASP A 115 13.32 -15.52 12.62
N ARG A 116 12.30 -16.07 11.94
CA ARG A 116 12.43 -16.55 10.56
C ARG A 116 12.64 -15.37 9.60
N VAL A 117 11.85 -14.30 9.75
CA VAL A 117 11.98 -13.09 8.93
C VAL A 117 13.39 -12.49 9.08
N LEU A 118 13.85 -12.31 10.32
CA LEU A 118 15.17 -11.76 10.63
C LEU A 118 16.31 -12.66 10.14
N ALA A 119 16.17 -14.00 10.28
CA ALA A 119 17.15 -14.95 9.78
C ALA A 119 17.28 -14.89 8.25
N GLU A 120 16.18 -14.79 7.51
CA GLU A 120 16.23 -14.64 6.05
C GLU A 120 16.88 -13.32 5.61
N ARG A 121 16.57 -12.19 6.28
CA ARG A 121 17.26 -10.91 6.03
C ARG A 121 18.77 -11.03 6.20
N LYS A 122 19.20 -11.70 7.28
CA LYS A 122 20.62 -11.93 7.59
C LYS A 122 21.32 -12.78 6.52
N LYS A 123 20.67 -13.81 5.99
CA LYS A 123 21.23 -14.68 4.93
C LYS A 123 21.59 -13.91 3.67
N VAL A 124 20.77 -12.93 3.28
CA VAL A 124 21.00 -12.11 2.09
C VAL A 124 21.72 -10.79 2.38
N ASN A 125 22.05 -10.52 3.65
CA ASN A 125 22.67 -9.28 4.12
C ASN A 125 21.94 -8.00 3.65
N LYS A 126 20.60 -7.98 3.77
CA LYS A 126 19.75 -6.84 3.41
C LYS A 126 18.87 -6.40 4.59
N SER A 127 18.45 -5.13 4.56
CA SER A 127 17.52 -4.58 5.57
C SER A 127 16.09 -5.07 5.37
N LEU A 128 15.70 -5.35 4.12
CA LEU A 128 14.43 -5.96 3.73
C LEU A 128 14.74 -7.25 2.95
N GLY A 129 14.02 -8.32 3.26
CA GLY A 129 14.21 -9.66 2.71
C GLY A 129 12.96 -10.22 2.04
N LEU A 130 12.97 -11.52 1.75
CA LEU A 130 11.88 -12.20 1.03
C LEU A 130 10.50 -11.97 1.67
N PHE A 131 10.42 -12.05 3.00
CA PHE A 131 9.16 -11.89 3.75
C PHE A 131 8.70 -10.43 3.88
N ASP A 132 9.49 -9.47 3.40
CA ASP A 132 9.15 -8.05 3.48
C ASP A 132 8.40 -7.54 2.25
N PHE A 133 8.33 -8.32 1.17
CA PHE A 133 7.75 -7.88 -0.09
C PHE A 133 6.57 -8.76 -0.49
N ALA A 134 5.53 -8.11 -1.04
CA ALA A 134 4.40 -8.79 -1.63
C ALA A 134 4.84 -9.68 -2.82
N PRO A 135 4.25 -10.88 -3.00
CA PRO A 135 4.58 -11.76 -4.10
C PRO A 135 4.09 -11.24 -5.45
N ILE A 136 4.61 -11.86 -6.52
CA ILE A 136 4.02 -11.78 -7.84
C ILE A 136 2.74 -12.61 -7.83
N SER A 137 1.63 -12.00 -8.23
CA SER A 137 0.28 -12.59 -8.13
C SER A 137 -0.48 -12.43 -9.43
N ASP A 138 -1.31 -13.42 -9.74
CA ASP A 138 -2.38 -13.28 -10.71
C ASP A 138 -3.70 -13.17 -9.94
N GLY A 139 -4.63 -12.37 -10.45
CA GLY A 139 -5.93 -12.26 -9.81
C GLY A 139 -6.84 -11.25 -10.49
N ALA A 140 -8.09 -11.26 -10.04
CA ALA A 140 -9.08 -10.28 -10.44
C ALA A 140 -9.99 -9.93 -9.26
N ALA A 141 -10.47 -8.70 -9.24
CA ALA A 141 -11.49 -8.24 -8.31
C ALA A 141 -12.49 -7.38 -9.08
N ALA A 142 -13.75 -7.42 -8.68
CA ALA A 142 -14.79 -6.57 -9.23
C ALA A 142 -15.81 -6.17 -8.16
N LEU A 143 -16.39 -4.99 -8.33
CA LEU A 143 -17.50 -4.50 -7.52
C LEU A 143 -18.57 -3.90 -8.45
N VAL A 144 -19.81 -3.90 -7.96
CA VAL A 144 -20.92 -3.21 -8.61
C VAL A 144 -21.22 -1.95 -7.82
N LEU A 145 -20.99 -0.80 -8.44
CA LEU A 145 -21.32 0.49 -7.88
C LEU A 145 -22.70 0.93 -8.35
N ALA A 146 -23.58 1.28 -7.42
CA ALA A 146 -24.93 1.74 -7.71
C ALA A 146 -25.18 3.13 -7.13
N SER A 147 -26.01 3.93 -7.80
CA SER A 147 -26.50 5.19 -7.25
C SER A 147 -27.41 4.92 -6.03
N PRO A 148 -27.52 5.86 -5.07
CA PRO A 148 -28.42 5.69 -3.93
C PRO A 148 -29.88 5.42 -4.32
N LYS A 149 -30.30 5.94 -5.47
CA LYS A 149 -31.63 5.71 -6.04
C LYS A 149 -31.83 4.24 -6.42
N VAL A 150 -30.87 3.63 -7.12
CA VAL A 150 -30.91 2.22 -7.50
C VAL A 150 -30.79 1.30 -6.29
N ALA A 151 -29.84 1.58 -5.40
CA ALA A 151 -29.64 0.79 -4.18
C ALA A 151 -30.93 0.73 -3.33
N LYS A 152 -31.60 1.88 -3.12
CA LYS A 152 -32.89 1.95 -2.42
C LYS A 152 -34.01 1.22 -3.15
N LYS A 153 -34.14 1.42 -4.47
CA LYS A 153 -35.18 0.78 -5.30
C LYS A 153 -35.13 -0.75 -5.21
N HIS A 154 -33.93 -1.31 -5.12
CA HIS A 154 -33.71 -2.76 -5.11
C HIS A 154 -33.49 -3.33 -3.71
N ALA A 155 -33.66 -2.53 -2.65
CA ALA A 155 -33.42 -2.92 -1.26
C ALA A 155 -32.07 -3.65 -1.04
N ILE A 156 -31.02 -3.15 -1.70
CA ILE A 156 -29.69 -3.75 -1.65
C ILE A 156 -28.99 -3.31 -0.36
N GLU A 157 -28.69 -4.27 0.52
CA GLU A 157 -27.74 -4.06 1.62
C GLU A 157 -26.37 -3.74 1.03
N SER A 158 -25.84 -2.55 1.32
CA SER A 158 -24.67 -2.01 0.63
C SER A 158 -23.78 -1.20 1.55
N VAL A 159 -22.48 -1.20 1.23
CA VAL A 159 -21.50 -0.31 1.84
C VAL A 159 -21.50 1.01 1.08
N CYS A 160 -21.68 2.11 1.80
CA CYS A 160 -21.66 3.46 1.22
C CYS A 160 -20.23 3.99 1.10
N ILE A 161 -19.91 4.56 -0.07
CA ILE A 161 -18.67 5.32 -0.27
C ILE A 161 -18.90 6.73 0.28
N ALA A 162 -18.41 6.98 1.50
CA ALA A 162 -18.54 8.28 2.17
C ALA A 162 -17.59 9.34 1.57
N GLY A 163 -16.41 8.93 1.13
CA GLY A 163 -15.40 9.81 0.55
C GLY A 163 -14.51 9.06 -0.43
N SER A 164 -14.12 9.72 -1.52
CA SER A 164 -13.09 9.20 -2.44
C SER A 164 -12.32 10.36 -3.05
N ALA A 165 -11.00 10.22 -3.13
CA ALA A 165 -10.12 11.25 -3.66
C ALA A 165 -8.86 10.63 -4.24
N SER A 166 -8.18 11.39 -5.09
CA SER A 166 -6.87 11.03 -5.64
C SER A 166 -5.99 12.27 -5.71
N ALA A 167 -4.69 12.05 -5.62
CA ALA A 167 -3.67 13.06 -5.82
C ALA A 167 -2.47 12.40 -6.50
N THR A 168 -1.60 13.23 -7.05
CA THR A 168 -0.40 12.80 -7.78
C THR A 168 0.84 13.47 -7.21
N ASP A 169 1.98 12.80 -7.37
CA ASP A 169 3.31 13.30 -7.00
C ASP A 169 4.29 12.93 -8.12
N TYR A 170 5.52 13.45 -8.04
CA TYR A 170 6.58 13.12 -8.97
C TYR A 170 6.80 11.60 -9.05
N ILE A 171 6.81 11.11 -10.29
CA ILE A 171 7.13 9.72 -10.58
C ILE A 171 8.58 9.41 -10.23
N THR A 172 9.49 10.33 -10.57
CA THR A 172 10.93 10.24 -10.34
C THR A 172 11.26 10.41 -8.85
N PHE A 173 11.79 9.36 -8.23
CA PHE A 173 12.04 9.34 -6.79
C PHE A 173 12.97 10.47 -6.29
N PRO A 174 14.12 10.75 -6.94
CA PRO A 174 15.00 11.85 -6.53
C PRO A 174 14.37 13.24 -6.61
N ALA A 175 13.33 13.43 -7.43
CA ALA A 175 12.66 14.71 -7.64
C ALA A 175 11.67 15.07 -6.53
N ARG A 176 11.37 14.14 -5.62
CA ARG A 176 10.48 14.38 -4.48
C ARG A 176 11.18 15.19 -3.40
N GLU A 177 10.43 16.14 -2.82
CA GLU A 177 10.87 16.92 -1.67
C GLU A 177 11.09 16.02 -0.45
N ASP A 178 10.16 15.10 -0.21
CA ASP A 178 10.27 14.08 0.82
C ASP A 178 10.35 12.68 0.20
N ARG A 179 11.46 11.99 0.47
CA ARG A 179 11.74 10.64 -0.03
C ARG A 179 11.32 9.55 0.95
N THR A 180 10.77 9.93 2.10
CA THR A 180 10.37 9.03 3.19
C THR A 180 8.86 9.08 3.46
N SER A 181 8.09 9.63 2.53
CA SER A 181 6.65 9.89 2.63
C SER A 181 6.07 10.08 1.22
N PHE A 182 4.77 9.90 1.07
CA PHE A 182 4.02 10.18 -0.15
C PHE A 182 3.03 11.34 0.09
N ILE A 183 3.36 12.52 -0.44
CA ILE A 183 2.47 13.68 -0.35
C ILE A 183 1.12 13.43 -1.03
N ALA A 184 1.10 12.66 -2.12
CA ALA A 184 -0.13 12.24 -2.79
C ALA A 184 -1.07 11.45 -1.85
N SER A 185 -0.53 10.53 -1.04
CA SER A 185 -1.32 9.76 -0.08
C SER A 185 -1.94 10.66 0.98
N ARG A 186 -1.15 11.63 1.51
CA ARG A 186 -1.62 12.62 2.49
C ARG A 186 -2.76 13.48 1.94
N ILE A 187 -2.59 14.05 0.75
CA ILE A 187 -3.60 14.90 0.11
C ILE A 187 -4.86 14.09 -0.20
N ALA A 188 -4.72 12.86 -0.73
CA ALA A 188 -5.86 12.01 -1.03
C ALA A 188 -6.63 11.63 0.23
N MET A 189 -5.93 11.29 1.32
CA MET A 189 -6.56 10.96 2.61
C MET A 189 -7.31 12.15 3.20
N ASP A 190 -6.68 13.33 3.24
CA ASP A 190 -7.29 14.55 3.77
C ASP A 190 -8.57 14.92 3.01
N ASN A 191 -8.51 14.91 1.68
CA ASN A 191 -9.67 15.17 0.83
C ASN A 191 -10.78 14.12 1.00
N ALA A 192 -10.43 12.84 1.11
CA ALA A 192 -11.41 11.77 1.30
C ALA A 192 -12.10 11.86 2.67
N LEU A 193 -11.35 12.14 3.73
CA LEU A 193 -11.89 12.36 5.08
C LEU A 193 -12.77 13.61 5.14
N HIS A 194 -12.37 14.70 4.46
CA HIS A 194 -13.16 15.91 4.36
C HIS A 194 -14.49 15.66 3.64
N MET A 195 -14.48 14.93 2.52
CA MET A 195 -15.71 14.51 1.84
C MET A 195 -16.60 13.63 2.72
N ALA A 196 -16.00 12.72 3.50
CA ALA A 196 -16.72 11.80 4.37
C ALA A 196 -17.24 12.45 5.66
N ASP A 197 -16.78 13.66 6.00
CA ASP A 197 -16.98 14.31 7.30
C ASP A 197 -16.56 13.42 8.48
N VAL A 198 -15.40 12.75 8.34
CA VAL A 198 -14.85 11.80 9.32
C VAL A 198 -13.43 12.23 9.70
N LYS A 199 -13.06 12.01 10.97
CA LYS A 199 -11.68 12.19 11.46
C LYS A 199 -10.90 10.87 11.36
N PRO A 200 -9.54 10.90 11.27
CA PRO A 200 -8.74 9.67 11.19
C PRO A 200 -9.02 8.67 12.33
N ASN A 201 -9.29 9.16 13.54
CA ASN A 201 -9.63 8.31 14.69
C ASN A 201 -11.03 7.68 14.65
N GLY A 202 -11.87 8.06 13.68
CA GLY A 202 -13.14 7.41 13.40
C GLY A 202 -13.01 6.18 12.50
N ILE A 203 -11.83 5.92 11.93
CA ILE A 203 -11.56 4.75 11.09
C ILE A 203 -11.31 3.54 11.99
N GLN A 204 -12.12 2.49 11.81
CA GLN A 204 -12.03 1.26 12.62
C GLN A 204 -11.18 0.18 11.95
N ILE A 205 -11.11 0.19 10.61
CA ILE A 205 -10.38 -0.78 9.80
C ILE A 205 -9.72 0.00 8.66
N ALA A 206 -8.45 -0.31 8.38
CA ALA A 206 -7.70 0.28 7.27
C ALA A 206 -7.08 -0.83 6.40
N GLU A 207 -7.41 -0.81 5.11
CA GLU A 207 -6.71 -1.58 4.08
C GLU A 207 -5.64 -0.67 3.47
N LEU A 208 -4.37 -1.03 3.71
CA LEU A 208 -3.21 -0.23 3.33
C LEU A 208 -2.53 -0.82 2.10
N TYR A 209 -1.67 -0.04 1.45
CA TYR A 209 -0.86 -0.54 0.35
C TYR A 209 0.50 -0.99 0.88
N ASP A 210 0.61 -2.29 1.10
CA ASP A 210 1.70 -2.97 1.80
C ASP A 210 2.60 -3.76 0.83
N GLN A 211 2.94 -3.20 -0.33
CA GLN A 211 3.88 -3.87 -1.26
C GLN A 211 5.20 -4.22 -0.57
N SER A 212 5.61 -3.42 0.42
CA SER A 212 6.54 -3.87 1.44
C SER A 212 6.09 -3.53 2.86
N THR A 213 6.67 -4.22 3.85
CA THR A 213 6.49 -3.91 5.28
C THR A 213 6.85 -2.47 5.60
N PHE A 214 7.83 -1.90 4.89
CA PHE A 214 8.18 -0.48 5.02
C PHE A 214 7.08 0.44 4.46
N LEU A 215 6.47 0.10 3.31
CA LEU A 215 5.35 0.89 2.76
C LEU A 215 4.12 0.88 3.66
N GLU A 216 3.80 -0.26 4.29
CA GLU A 216 2.70 -0.32 5.26
C GLU A 216 2.99 0.62 6.44
N MET A 217 4.21 0.57 6.98
CA MET A 217 4.63 1.41 8.10
C MET A 217 4.53 2.90 7.77
N ILE A 218 5.06 3.36 6.62
CA ILE A 218 4.97 4.78 6.27
C ILE A 218 3.54 5.20 5.90
N SER A 219 2.70 4.27 5.43
CA SER A 219 1.28 4.55 5.20
C SER A 219 0.56 4.91 6.49
N LEU A 220 0.95 4.33 7.64
CA LEU A 220 0.40 4.73 8.94
C LEU A 220 0.70 6.21 9.25
N GLU A 221 1.88 6.70 8.88
CA GLU A 221 2.25 8.11 9.06
C GLU A 221 1.54 9.02 8.06
N ASP A 222 1.55 8.64 6.78
CA ASP A 222 0.97 9.43 5.69
C ASP A 222 -0.57 9.52 5.79
N LEU A 223 -1.23 8.52 6.36
CA LEU A 223 -2.68 8.54 6.54
C LEU A 223 -3.10 9.13 7.90
N GLY A 224 -2.15 9.55 8.72
CA GLY A 224 -2.40 10.23 9.99
C GLY A 224 -2.80 9.31 11.14
N PHE A 225 -2.54 8.00 11.04
CA PHE A 225 -2.74 7.04 12.14
C PHE A 225 -1.60 7.09 13.15
N SER A 226 -0.37 7.35 12.66
CA SER A 226 0.83 7.52 13.46
C SER A 226 1.45 8.89 13.22
N ARG A 227 2.22 9.39 14.20
CA ARG A 227 3.02 10.59 14.00
C ARG A 227 4.19 10.29 13.06
N LYS A 228 4.58 11.30 12.27
CA LYS A 228 5.70 11.19 11.34
C LYS A 228 7.01 10.83 12.06
N GLY A 229 7.70 9.79 11.60
CA GLY A 229 8.90 9.25 12.23
C GLY A 229 8.66 8.29 13.40
N GLU A 230 7.41 8.04 13.78
CA GLU A 230 7.05 7.30 14.98
C GLU A 230 6.24 6.02 14.70
N ALA A 231 5.79 5.76 13.45
CA ALA A 231 4.99 4.57 13.14
C ALA A 231 5.68 3.25 13.54
N TRP A 232 6.99 3.15 13.37
CA TRP A 232 7.73 1.96 13.78
C TRP A 232 7.68 1.70 15.29
N ARG A 233 7.51 2.74 16.12
CA ARG A 233 7.34 2.57 17.57
C ARG A 233 5.95 2.07 17.91
N ASP A 234 4.94 2.59 17.23
CA ASP A 234 3.55 2.16 17.40
C ASP A 234 3.41 0.69 17.02
N VAL A 235 4.01 0.28 15.89
CA VAL A 235 4.08 -1.12 15.45
C VAL A 235 4.91 -1.98 16.41
N TYR A 236 6.04 -1.48 16.90
CA TYR A 236 6.86 -2.22 17.86
C TYR A 236 6.11 -2.51 19.16
N ALA A 237 5.28 -1.57 19.61
CA ALA A 237 4.52 -1.65 20.84
C ALA A 237 3.21 -2.46 20.75
N SER A 238 2.75 -2.79 19.53
CA SER A 238 1.49 -3.52 19.29
C SER A 238 1.56 -5.02 19.57
#